data_AF-G0LGV6-F1
#
_entry.id   AF-G0LGV6-F1
#
_cell.length_a   1.000
_cell.length_b   1.000
_cell.length_c   1.000
_cell.angle_alpha   90.00
_cell.angle_beta   90.00
_cell.angle_gamma   90.00
#
_symmetry.space_group_name_H-M   'P 1'
#
loop_
_entity.id
_entity.type
_entity.pdbx_description
1 polymer ?
#
loop_
_entity_poly.entity_id
_entity_poly.type
_entity_poly.pdbx_seq_one_letter_code
_entity_poly.pdbx_strand_id
1 'polypeptide(L)'
;MTAETNDAHMIDDDRDRDRDRDHVDTNTDTTGAGGQAEPEAALNKLIQCDIVIENDDGTLATTTEYEDIRRIYHDTYMDAPRERIITTMADVFDIEESNAVTQLEEDIVSRADVISYLAIDSYIDATLDPAMHAMMVEIVNRVDPESPVPDEVIELTDESYSSFVTEHSEVLMTVWKRRCDPCRAVKSDLDSMLESIPSNVAIAGIDGENAPSFRRETEITAAPAFIRYQKGNQCGVKTGRQSPDAVADMFDDLS
;
A
#
# COMPACT_ATOMS: atom_id res chain seq x y z
N MET A 1 -34.28 -23.13 -86.54
CA MET A 1 -33.47 -23.84 -87.55
C MET A 1 -32.11 -23.18 -87.57
N THR A 2 -31.06 -24.01 -87.45
CA THR A 2 -29.62 -23.76 -87.76
C THR A 2 -28.90 -22.69 -86.91
N ALA A 3 -27.90 -23.02 -86.08
CA ALA A 3 -26.55 -23.57 -86.41
C ALA A 3 -25.74 -22.53 -87.24
N GLU A 4 -24.44 -22.28 -87.10
CA GLU A 4 -23.34 -22.86 -86.33
C GLU A 4 -22.09 -21.97 -86.65
N THR A 5 -21.28 -21.66 -85.63
CA THR A 5 -19.78 -21.69 -85.55
C THR A 5 -18.79 -20.85 -86.39
N ASN A 6 -17.64 -20.62 -85.70
CA ASN A 6 -16.25 -20.29 -86.10
C ASN A 6 -15.92 -18.85 -86.56
N ASP A 7 -14.75 -18.24 -86.33
CA ASP A 7 -13.41 -18.61 -85.78
C ASP A 7 -12.71 -17.25 -85.40
N ALA A 8 -12.16 -17.06 -84.21
CA ALA A 8 -10.73 -17.11 -83.81
C ALA A 8 -9.74 -16.04 -84.36
N HIS A 9 -9.21 -15.20 -83.44
CA HIS A 9 -7.82 -14.66 -83.40
C HIS A 9 -7.59 -14.02 -82.00
N MET A 10 -6.93 -14.64 -81.02
CA MET A 10 -5.47 -14.73 -80.74
C MET A 10 -4.68 -13.42 -80.88
N ILE A 11 -4.22 -12.85 -79.74
CA ILE A 11 -2.83 -12.93 -79.25
C ILE A 11 -2.76 -12.32 -77.82
N ASP A 12 -2.15 -13.09 -76.92
CA ASP A 12 -1.81 -12.79 -75.53
C ASP A 12 -0.69 -11.73 -75.40
N ASP A 13 -0.68 -10.98 -74.30
CA ASP A 13 0.57 -10.83 -73.55
C ASP A 13 0.30 -10.70 -72.03
N ASP A 14 1.03 -11.55 -71.32
CA ASP A 14 0.97 -11.86 -69.90
C ASP A 14 1.54 -10.74 -69.03
N ARG A 15 0.96 -10.56 -67.84
CA ARG A 15 1.66 -10.54 -66.54
C ARG A 15 0.68 -10.44 -65.36
N ASP A 16 0.09 -11.58 -65.06
CA ASP A 16 0.22 -12.33 -63.81
C ASP A 16 0.50 -11.56 -62.47
N ARG A 17 -0.38 -11.83 -61.49
CA ARG A 17 -0.18 -11.96 -60.01
C ARG A 17 -0.74 -10.89 -59.05
N ASP A 18 -2.00 -11.10 -58.69
CA ASP A 18 -2.48 -11.63 -57.40
C ASP A 18 -2.01 -10.98 -56.07
N ARG A 19 -3.03 -10.52 -55.31
CA ARG A 19 -3.19 -10.39 -53.84
C ARG A 19 -2.91 -9.05 -53.13
N ASP A 20 -3.91 -8.74 -52.28
CA ASP A 20 -3.84 -8.08 -50.98
C ASP A 20 -3.66 -6.55 -50.94
N ARG A 21 -4.74 -5.82 -50.61
CA ARG A 21 -5.00 -5.34 -49.23
C ARG A 21 -6.13 -4.32 -49.15
N ASP A 22 -6.95 -4.53 -48.12
CA ASP A 22 -7.90 -3.59 -47.56
C ASP A 22 -7.29 -2.19 -47.36
N HIS A 23 -8.04 -1.17 -47.76
CA HIS A 23 -7.84 0.21 -47.34
C HIS A 23 -9.10 0.67 -46.61
N VAL A 24 -9.09 0.44 -45.29
CA VAL A 24 -9.88 1.21 -44.34
C VAL A 24 -8.94 2.25 -43.78
N ASP A 25 -9.19 3.51 -44.13
CA ASP A 25 -8.45 4.67 -43.63
C ASP A 25 -8.67 4.80 -42.11
N THR A 26 -7.75 4.29 -41.31
CA THR A 26 -7.57 4.69 -39.92
C THR A 26 -6.72 5.95 -39.90
N ASN A 27 -7.36 7.10 -39.71
CA ASN A 27 -6.67 8.34 -39.35
C ASN A 27 -6.06 8.17 -37.95
N THR A 28 -4.76 7.86 -37.92
CA THR A 28 -3.91 8.01 -36.74
C THR A 28 -3.54 9.49 -36.62
N ASP A 29 -4.33 10.23 -35.84
CA ASP A 29 -3.96 11.59 -35.46
C ASP A 29 -2.87 11.50 -34.38
N THR A 30 -1.62 11.62 -34.81
CA THR A 30 -0.44 11.67 -33.96
C THR A 30 -0.20 13.12 -33.58
N THR A 31 -0.76 13.54 -32.44
CA THR A 31 -0.51 14.88 -31.88
C THR A 31 -0.37 14.79 -30.35
N GLY A 32 0.88 14.66 -29.87
CA GLY A 32 1.30 14.93 -28.48
C GLY A 32 1.15 13.78 -27.46
N ALA A 33 2.00 12.76 -27.51
CA ALA A 33 2.05 11.71 -26.49
C ALA A 33 2.81 12.17 -25.23
N GLY A 34 2.13 12.94 -24.37
CA GLY A 34 2.34 12.86 -22.93
C GLY A 34 1.30 11.89 -22.38
N GLY A 35 1.52 10.59 -22.58
CA GLY A 35 0.52 9.57 -22.24
C GLY A 35 0.38 9.45 -20.73
N GLN A 36 -0.81 9.74 -20.19
CA GLN A 36 -1.12 9.35 -18.81
C GLN A 36 -0.97 7.84 -18.68
N ALA A 37 -0.23 7.37 -17.68
CA ALA A 37 -0.16 5.95 -17.40
C ALA A 37 -1.53 5.45 -16.95
N GLU A 38 -1.92 4.27 -17.44
CA GLU A 38 -3.19 3.65 -17.04
C GLU A 38 -3.11 3.20 -15.57
N PRO A 39 -4.12 3.49 -14.72
CA PRO A 39 -4.09 3.15 -13.30
C PRO A 39 -3.87 1.66 -13.03
N GLU A 40 -4.48 0.77 -13.82
CA GLU A 40 -4.28 -0.68 -13.68
C GLU A 40 -2.83 -1.10 -13.99
N ALA A 41 -2.19 -0.48 -14.99
CA ALA A 41 -0.80 -0.76 -15.31
C ALA A 41 0.14 -0.30 -14.19
N ALA A 42 -0.13 0.85 -13.58
CA ALA A 42 0.63 1.36 -12.44
C ALA A 42 0.44 0.49 -11.19
N LEU A 43 -0.80 0.05 -10.89
CA LEU A 43 -1.06 -0.88 -9.80
C LEU A 43 -0.33 -2.21 -10.00
N ASN A 44 -0.42 -2.79 -11.20
CA ASN A 44 0.30 -4.02 -11.53
C ASN A 44 1.81 -3.86 -11.35
N LYS A 45 2.35 -2.68 -11.68
CA LYS A 45 3.76 -2.37 -11.47
C LYS A 45 4.13 -2.26 -9.99
N LEU A 46 3.28 -1.61 -9.18
CA LEU A 46 3.46 -1.52 -7.73
C LEU A 46 3.46 -2.91 -7.07
N ILE A 47 2.55 -3.80 -7.49
CA ILE A 47 2.51 -5.19 -7.02
C ILE A 47 3.74 -5.96 -7.48
N GLN A 48 4.13 -5.83 -8.76
CA GLN A 48 5.32 -6.49 -9.30
C GLN A 48 6.61 -6.08 -8.56
N CYS A 49 6.64 -4.85 -8.06
CA CYS A 49 7.77 -4.29 -7.32
C CYS A 49 7.66 -4.49 -5.81
N ASP A 50 6.71 -5.29 -5.30
CA ASP A 50 6.52 -5.51 -3.84
C ASP A 50 6.31 -4.21 -3.03
N ILE A 51 5.77 -3.16 -3.67
CA ILE A 51 5.42 -1.89 -3.00
C ILE A 51 4.00 -1.94 -2.44
N VAL A 52 3.09 -2.58 -3.20
CA VAL A 52 1.69 -2.80 -2.82
C VAL A 52 1.41 -4.28 -2.83
N ILE A 53 0.65 -4.75 -1.85
CA ILE A 53 0.07 -6.10 -1.80
C ILE A 53 -1.45 -6.01 -1.91
N GLU A 54 -2.03 -7.07 -2.47
CA GLU A 54 -3.47 -7.31 -2.44
C GLU A 54 -3.73 -8.45 -1.45
N ASN A 55 -4.50 -8.16 -0.40
CA ASN A 55 -4.87 -9.12 0.63
C ASN A 55 -5.94 -10.08 0.10
N ASP A 56 -6.16 -11.20 0.79
CA ASP A 56 -7.14 -12.22 0.41
C ASP A 56 -8.59 -11.70 0.31
N ASP A 57 -8.90 -10.60 1.00
CA ASP A 57 -10.21 -9.94 0.97
C ASP A 57 -10.35 -8.89 -0.16
N GLY A 58 -9.31 -8.74 -1.00
CA GLY A 58 -9.24 -7.79 -2.10
C GLY A 58 -8.89 -6.36 -1.67
N THR A 59 -8.54 -6.13 -0.40
CA THR A 59 -8.00 -4.84 0.03
C THR A 59 -6.55 -4.68 -0.42
N LEU A 60 -6.16 -3.43 -0.70
CA LEU A 60 -4.79 -3.08 -1.05
C LEU A 60 -4.10 -2.50 0.17
N ALA A 61 -2.82 -2.82 0.35
CA ALA A 61 -1.97 -2.22 1.35
C ALA A 61 -0.55 -1.96 0.83
N THR A 62 0.13 -0.92 1.33
CA THR A 62 1.57 -0.79 1.08
C THR A 62 2.38 -1.71 1.99
N THR A 63 3.48 -2.27 1.48
CA THR A 63 4.30 -3.26 2.19
C THR A 63 5.13 -2.62 3.31
N THR A 64 5.47 -3.43 4.32
CA THR A 64 6.33 -3.01 5.42
C THR A 64 7.70 -2.53 4.92
N GLU A 65 8.30 -3.23 3.97
CA GLU A 65 9.61 -2.88 3.39
C GLU A 65 9.57 -1.53 2.68
N TYR A 66 8.52 -1.27 1.91
CA TYR A 66 8.37 0.01 1.22
C TYR A 66 8.15 1.15 2.22
N GLU A 67 7.32 0.95 3.23
CA GLU A 67 7.07 1.98 4.24
C GLU A 67 8.32 2.31 5.08
N ASP A 68 9.23 1.35 5.27
CA ASP A 68 10.52 1.59 5.91
C ASP A 68 11.41 2.56 5.10
N ILE A 69 11.40 2.46 3.77
CA ILE A 69 12.08 3.42 2.88
C ILE A 69 11.33 4.75 2.87
N ARG A 70 10.01 4.72 2.68
CA ARG A 70 9.16 5.93 2.65
C ARG A 70 9.30 6.76 3.91
N ARG A 71 9.50 6.12 5.08
CA ARG A 71 9.79 6.81 6.34
C ARG A 71 11.03 7.69 6.28
N ILE A 72 12.12 7.24 5.65
CA ILE A 72 13.36 8.02 5.56
C ILE A 72 13.10 9.36 4.88
N TYR A 73 12.33 9.32 3.78
CA TYR A 73 11.92 10.51 3.04
C TYR A 73 10.90 11.33 3.82
N HIS A 74 9.91 10.69 4.45
CA HIS A 74 8.95 11.38 5.30
C HIS A 74 9.65 12.18 6.41
N ASP A 75 10.54 11.57 7.18
CA ASP A 75 11.27 12.22 8.28
C ASP A 75 12.18 13.37 7.79
N THR A 76 12.63 13.27 6.54
CA THR A 76 13.46 14.30 5.91
C THR A 76 12.65 15.50 5.42
N TYR A 77 11.43 15.28 4.92
CA TYR A 77 10.69 16.27 4.12
C TYR A 77 9.40 16.77 4.76
N MET A 78 8.79 16.04 5.69
CA MET A 78 7.50 16.40 6.27
C MET A 78 7.54 17.78 6.93
N ASP A 79 8.51 18.01 7.81
CA ASP A 79 8.70 19.28 8.52
C ASP A 79 9.81 20.16 7.91
N ALA A 80 10.31 19.80 6.73
CA ALA A 80 11.32 20.58 6.04
C ALA A 80 10.81 22.00 5.71
N PRO A 81 11.68 23.02 5.65
CA PRO A 81 11.32 24.33 5.09
C PRO A 81 10.81 24.20 3.64
N ARG A 82 9.92 25.10 3.23
CA ARG A 82 9.32 25.08 1.88
C ARG A 82 10.38 25.15 0.78
N GLU A 83 11.42 25.93 1.00
CA GLU A 83 12.54 26.11 0.07
C GLU A 83 13.23 24.79 -0.25
N ARG A 84 13.37 23.90 0.74
CA ARG A 84 13.96 22.57 0.53
C ARG A 84 13.10 21.73 -0.42
N ILE A 85 11.78 21.79 -0.28
CA ILE A 85 10.85 21.07 -1.16
C ILE A 85 10.96 21.60 -2.59
N ILE A 86 10.96 22.92 -2.76
CA ILE A 86 11.08 23.59 -4.07
C ILE A 86 12.36 23.16 -4.77
N THR A 87 13.52 23.25 -4.11
CA THR A 87 14.80 22.83 -4.70
C THR A 87 14.78 21.35 -5.06
N THR A 88 14.25 20.48 -4.18
CA THR A 88 14.15 19.05 -4.47
C THR A 88 13.25 18.78 -5.68
N MET A 89 12.10 19.45 -5.79
CA MET A 89 11.21 19.32 -6.95
C MET A 89 11.88 19.80 -8.24
N ALA A 90 12.58 20.93 -8.19
CA ALA A 90 13.31 21.47 -9.33
C ALA A 90 14.36 20.47 -9.83
N ASP A 91 15.14 19.89 -8.92
CA ASP A 91 16.18 18.91 -9.24
C ASP A 91 15.60 17.59 -9.75
N VAL A 92 14.57 17.05 -9.08
CA VAL A 92 13.98 15.75 -9.38
C VAL A 92 13.21 15.76 -10.69
N PHE A 93 12.43 16.82 -10.94
CA PHE A 93 11.58 16.92 -12.12
C PHE A 93 12.25 17.66 -13.29
N ASP A 94 13.50 18.12 -13.12
CA ASP A 94 14.23 18.94 -14.09
C ASP A 94 13.41 20.16 -14.55
N ILE A 95 12.85 20.90 -13.58
CA ILE A 95 12.03 22.09 -13.80
C ILE A 95 12.66 23.33 -13.15
N GLU A 96 12.34 24.51 -13.68
CA GLU A 96 12.74 25.77 -13.02
C GLU A 96 12.10 25.90 -11.64
N GLU A 97 12.82 26.46 -10.67
CA GLU A 97 12.31 26.67 -9.30
C GLU A 97 11.00 27.48 -9.28
N SER A 98 10.81 28.42 -10.21
CA SER A 98 9.55 29.16 -10.35
C SER A 98 8.36 28.25 -10.68
N ASN A 99 8.57 27.21 -11.47
CA ASN A 99 7.52 26.23 -11.79
C ASN A 99 7.24 25.32 -10.58
N ALA A 100 8.29 24.90 -9.87
CA ALA A 100 8.14 24.14 -8.62
C ALA A 100 7.38 24.93 -7.54
N VAL A 101 7.65 26.24 -7.43
CA VAL A 101 6.89 27.16 -6.57
C VAL A 101 5.42 27.15 -6.94
N THR A 102 5.08 27.33 -8.21
CA THR A 102 3.68 27.33 -8.69
C THR A 102 2.99 26.01 -8.38
N GLN A 103 3.61 24.87 -8.70
CA GLN A 103 3.02 23.56 -8.45
C GLN A 103 2.71 23.32 -6.97
N LEU A 104 3.58 23.78 -6.07
CA LEU A 104 3.40 23.63 -4.63
C LEU A 104 2.41 24.66 -4.04
N GLU A 105 2.31 25.86 -4.61
CA GLU A 105 1.34 26.90 -4.19
C GLU A 105 -0.08 26.60 -4.66
N GLU A 106 -0.22 25.95 -5.82
CA GLU A 106 -1.51 25.57 -6.41
C GLU A 106 -1.97 24.18 -5.97
N ASP A 107 -1.29 23.55 -5.01
CA ASP A 107 -1.55 22.18 -4.52
C ASP A 107 -1.62 21.13 -5.67
N ILE A 108 -0.90 21.37 -6.76
CA ILE A 108 -0.77 20.43 -7.89
C ILE A 108 0.13 19.26 -7.48
N VAL A 109 1.21 19.57 -6.75
CA VAL A 109 2.11 18.58 -6.16
C VAL A 109 2.22 18.88 -4.68
N SER A 110 1.79 17.92 -3.87
CA SER A 110 1.85 18.03 -2.42
C SER A 110 3.20 17.54 -1.87
N ARG A 111 3.47 17.83 -0.59
CA ARG A 111 4.61 17.25 0.14
C ARG A 111 4.56 15.72 0.16
N ALA A 112 3.37 15.15 0.30
CA ALA A 112 3.17 13.70 0.31
C ALA A 112 3.53 13.08 -1.05
N ASP A 113 3.26 13.79 -2.14
CA ASP A 113 3.64 13.34 -3.49
C ASP A 113 5.15 13.31 -3.66
N VAL A 114 5.86 14.36 -3.22
CA VAL A 114 7.34 14.39 -3.26
C VAL A 114 7.95 13.26 -2.41
N ILE A 115 7.41 13.02 -1.21
CA ILE A 115 7.87 11.93 -0.33
C ILE A 115 7.68 10.57 -1.00
N SER A 116 6.48 10.29 -1.53
CA SER A 116 6.18 9.02 -2.18
C SER A 116 6.95 8.84 -3.48
N TYR A 117 7.16 9.91 -4.26
CA TYR A 117 7.97 9.87 -5.47
C TYR A 117 9.41 9.44 -5.15
N LEU A 118 10.05 10.10 -4.18
CA LEU A 118 11.41 9.77 -3.80
C LEU A 118 11.52 8.38 -3.17
N ALA A 119 10.49 7.95 -2.43
CA ALA A 119 10.45 6.61 -1.84
C ALA A 119 10.35 5.53 -2.91
N ILE A 120 9.48 5.69 -3.90
CA ILE A 120 9.32 4.76 -5.03
C ILE A 120 10.61 4.71 -5.85
N ASP A 121 11.20 5.86 -6.18
CA ASP A 121 12.48 5.96 -6.91
C ASP A 121 13.62 5.21 -6.19
N SER A 122 13.67 5.35 -4.86
CA SER A 122 14.68 4.73 -4.02
C SER A 122 14.46 3.22 -3.84
N TYR A 123 13.20 2.80 -3.78
CA TYR A 123 12.83 1.40 -3.64
C TYR A 123 13.07 0.62 -4.92
N ILE A 124 12.77 1.22 -6.08
CA ILE A 124 12.86 0.56 -7.38
C ILE A 124 14.25 0.80 -7.97
N ASP A 125 15.03 -0.27 -8.13
CA ASP A 125 16.30 -0.24 -8.88
C ASP A 125 16.09 -0.24 -10.40
N ALA A 126 15.27 0.70 -10.90
CA ALA A 126 14.96 0.85 -12.32
C ALA A 126 14.46 2.27 -12.65
N THR A 127 14.77 2.75 -13.85
CA THR A 127 14.23 4.01 -14.36
C THR A 127 12.75 3.86 -14.70
N LEU A 128 11.90 4.67 -14.08
CA LEU A 128 10.48 4.77 -14.40
C LEU A 128 10.22 5.89 -15.42
N ASP A 129 9.24 5.67 -16.30
CA ASP A 129 8.66 6.76 -17.08
C ASP A 129 7.96 7.77 -16.14
N PRO A 130 8.07 9.09 -16.36
CA PRO A 130 7.50 10.09 -15.44
C PRO A 130 5.99 9.97 -15.24
N ALA A 131 5.22 9.61 -16.28
CA ALA A 131 3.77 9.47 -16.16
C ALA A 131 3.40 8.22 -15.37
N MET A 132 4.15 7.13 -15.55
CA MET A 132 4.02 5.91 -14.74
C MET A 132 4.32 6.20 -13.27
N HIS A 133 5.43 6.88 -12.99
CA HIS A 133 5.82 7.20 -11.62
C HIS A 133 4.79 8.11 -10.93
N ALA A 134 4.30 9.14 -11.62
CA ALA A 134 3.25 10.00 -11.08
C ALA A 134 1.96 9.23 -10.75
N MET A 135 1.54 8.30 -11.62
CA MET A 135 0.37 7.46 -11.35
C MET A 135 0.60 6.51 -10.16
N MET A 136 1.80 5.93 -10.04
CA MET A 136 2.16 5.10 -8.90
C MET A 136 2.12 5.87 -7.57
N VAL A 137 2.60 7.12 -7.56
CA VAL A 137 2.49 8.03 -6.41
C VAL A 137 1.02 8.28 -6.05
N GLU A 138 0.18 8.51 -7.06
CA GLU A 138 -1.25 8.74 -6.89
C GLU A 138 -1.97 7.56 -6.23
N ILE A 139 -1.58 6.34 -6.59
CA ILE A 139 -2.13 5.10 -6.02
C ILE A 139 -1.62 4.92 -4.59
N VAL A 140 -0.30 4.98 -4.38
CA VAL A 140 0.31 4.77 -3.06
C VAL A 140 -0.20 5.76 -2.02
N ASN A 141 -0.44 7.02 -2.39
CA ASN A 141 -0.97 8.02 -1.47
C ASN A 141 -2.45 7.80 -1.09
N ARG A 142 -3.14 6.84 -1.71
CA ARG A 142 -4.53 6.46 -1.39
C ARG A 142 -4.66 5.09 -0.73
N VAL A 143 -3.57 4.33 -0.67
CA VAL A 143 -3.54 3.00 -0.09
C VAL A 143 -2.96 3.11 1.31
N ASP A 144 -3.64 2.52 2.29
CA ASP A 144 -3.14 2.48 3.65
C ASP A 144 -2.00 1.46 3.79
N PRO A 145 -1.05 1.69 4.68
CA PRO A 145 -0.03 0.69 4.97
C PRO A 145 -0.62 -0.54 5.64
N GLU A 146 0.02 -1.68 5.38
CA GLU A 146 -0.33 -2.98 5.97
C GLU A 146 -0.50 -2.87 7.50
N SER A 147 -1.43 -3.65 8.05
CA SER A 147 -1.68 -3.63 9.48
C SER A 147 -0.42 -4.00 10.27
N PRO A 148 -0.08 -3.29 11.35
CA PRO A 148 0.99 -3.71 12.24
C PRO A 148 0.57 -4.91 13.10
N VAL A 149 -0.68 -5.38 13.05
CA VAL A 149 -1.14 -6.54 13.80
C VAL A 149 -0.60 -7.83 13.14
N PRO A 150 0.04 -8.74 13.89
CA PRO A 150 0.50 -10.03 13.35
C PRO A 150 -0.66 -10.96 12.98
N ASP A 151 -0.48 -11.76 11.93
CA ASP A 151 -1.48 -12.72 11.43
C ASP A 151 -1.82 -13.82 12.45
N GLU A 152 -0.93 -14.10 13.40
CA GLU A 152 -1.14 -15.11 14.44
C GLU A 152 -2.20 -14.70 15.47
N VAL A 153 -2.62 -13.42 15.48
CA VAL A 153 -3.64 -12.91 16.39
C VAL A 153 -4.82 -12.32 15.63
N ILE A 154 -6.01 -12.41 16.23
CA ILE A 154 -7.23 -11.84 15.63
C ILE A 154 -7.11 -10.32 15.63
N GLU A 155 -7.10 -9.70 14.45
CA GLU A 155 -7.16 -8.25 14.32
C GLU A 155 -8.57 -7.72 14.63
N LEU A 156 -8.62 -6.70 15.49
CA LEU A 156 -9.82 -5.98 15.87
C LEU A 156 -9.73 -4.53 15.44
N THR A 157 -10.89 -3.88 15.31
CA THR A 157 -11.05 -2.47 14.95
C THR A 157 -11.84 -1.73 16.04
N ASP A 158 -12.02 -0.42 15.87
CA ASP A 158 -12.92 0.38 16.71
C ASP A 158 -14.34 -0.22 16.79
N GLU A 159 -14.81 -0.85 15.72
CA GLU A 159 -16.15 -1.42 15.62
C GLU A 159 -16.26 -2.81 16.26
N SER A 160 -15.20 -3.62 16.20
CA SER A 160 -15.27 -5.03 16.61
C SER A 160 -14.79 -5.29 18.03
N TYR A 161 -13.88 -4.49 18.59
CA TYR A 161 -13.24 -4.83 19.87
C TYR A 161 -14.23 -4.97 21.04
N SER A 162 -15.25 -4.10 21.10
CA SER A 162 -16.22 -4.10 22.22
C SER A 162 -17.03 -5.40 22.28
N SER A 163 -17.42 -5.92 21.11
CA SER A 163 -18.13 -7.20 21.01
C SER A 163 -17.22 -8.35 21.47
N PHE A 164 -15.98 -8.38 20.98
CA PHE A 164 -15.00 -9.41 21.31
C PHE A 164 -14.73 -9.50 22.82
N VAL A 165 -14.48 -8.38 23.50
CA VAL A 165 -14.22 -8.38 24.96
C VAL A 165 -15.45 -8.73 25.80
N THR A 166 -16.66 -8.62 25.23
CA THR A 166 -17.91 -9.00 25.90
C THR A 166 -18.22 -10.49 25.73
N GLU A 167 -17.90 -11.05 24.56
CA GLU A 167 -18.12 -12.46 24.24
C GLU A 167 -17.16 -13.40 24.97
N HIS A 168 -15.95 -12.93 25.26
CA HIS A 168 -14.91 -13.71 25.94
C HIS A 168 -14.76 -13.30 27.42
N SER A 169 -14.65 -14.29 28.31
CA SER A 169 -14.52 -14.03 29.75
C SER A 169 -13.15 -13.47 30.15
N GLU A 170 -12.10 -13.84 29.42
CA GLU A 170 -10.73 -13.38 29.60
C GLU A 170 -10.14 -13.09 28.22
N VAL A 171 -9.58 -11.88 28.05
CA VAL A 171 -8.96 -11.45 26.79
C VAL A 171 -7.60 -10.82 27.07
N LEU A 172 -6.61 -11.21 26.27
CA LEU A 172 -5.39 -10.45 26.07
C LEU A 172 -5.52 -9.67 24.75
N MET A 173 -5.61 -8.34 24.85
CA MET A 173 -5.58 -7.46 23.68
C MET A 173 -4.23 -6.73 23.62
N THR A 174 -3.56 -6.83 22.48
CA THR A 174 -2.29 -6.14 22.22
C THR A 174 -2.51 -4.97 21.27
N VAL A 175 -2.10 -3.77 21.69
CA VAL A 175 -2.09 -2.58 20.84
C VAL A 175 -0.78 -2.54 20.08
N TRP A 176 -0.86 -2.63 18.76
CA TRP A 176 0.26 -2.57 17.86
C TRP A 176 0.40 -1.19 17.25
N LYS A 177 1.56 -0.90 16.69
CA LYS A 177 1.83 0.32 15.94
C LYS A 177 2.84 0.02 14.85
N ARG A 178 2.69 0.65 13.69
CA ARG A 178 3.70 0.58 12.63
C ARG A 178 4.97 1.28 13.10
N ARG A 179 6.10 0.93 12.50
CA ARG A 179 7.38 1.64 12.74
C ARG A 179 7.73 1.71 14.25
N CYS A 180 7.53 0.60 14.95
CA CYS A 180 7.67 0.50 16.40
C CYS A 180 8.69 -0.59 16.74
N ASP A 181 9.93 -0.22 17.05
CA ASP A 181 11.00 -1.17 17.40
C ASP A 181 10.61 -2.07 18.58
N PRO A 182 9.98 -1.56 19.66
CA PRO A 182 9.49 -2.42 20.74
C PRO A 182 8.41 -3.41 20.27
N CYS A 183 7.54 -3.02 19.33
CA CYS A 183 6.54 -3.89 18.75
C CYS A 183 7.20 -5.00 17.93
N ARG A 184 8.18 -4.68 17.07
CA ARG A 184 8.94 -5.68 16.31
C ARG A 184 9.62 -6.70 17.23
N ALA A 185 10.20 -6.24 18.32
CA ALA A 185 10.82 -7.14 19.30
C ALA A 185 9.79 -8.08 19.97
N VAL A 186 8.57 -7.61 20.23
CA VAL A 186 7.47 -8.47 20.71
C VAL A 186 7.04 -9.46 19.62
N LYS A 187 6.96 -9.05 18.34
CA LYS A 187 6.65 -9.97 17.23
C LYS A 187 7.65 -11.12 17.13
N SER A 188 8.95 -10.84 17.31
CA SER A 188 9.98 -11.89 17.32
C SER A 188 9.85 -12.90 18.45
N ASP A 189 9.23 -12.50 19.57
CA ASP A 189 8.97 -13.32 20.74
C ASP A 189 7.50 -13.82 20.80
N LEU A 190 6.71 -13.61 19.73
CA LEU A 190 5.25 -13.76 19.74
C LEU A 190 4.84 -15.20 20.02
N ASP A 191 5.39 -16.19 19.32
CA ASP A 191 5.04 -17.60 19.53
C ASP A 191 5.25 -18.01 21.01
N SER A 192 6.40 -17.69 21.58
CA SER A 192 6.69 -17.97 22.98
C SER A 192 5.76 -17.20 23.94
N MET A 193 5.37 -15.98 23.57
CA MET A 193 4.37 -15.23 24.34
C MET A 193 3.02 -15.94 24.32
N LEU A 194 2.52 -16.34 23.14
CA LEU A 194 1.24 -17.03 22.97
C LEU A 194 1.22 -18.38 23.70
N GLU A 195 2.31 -19.14 23.69
CA GLU A 195 2.46 -20.41 24.41
C GLU A 195 2.38 -20.25 25.94
N SER A 196 2.83 -19.12 26.47
CA SER A 196 2.79 -18.83 27.92
C SER A 196 1.42 -18.34 28.40
N ILE A 197 0.49 -18.01 27.51
CA ILE A 197 -0.86 -17.56 27.89
C ILE A 197 -1.76 -18.77 28.15
N PRO A 198 -2.56 -18.77 29.24
CA PRO A 198 -3.53 -19.84 29.49
C PRO A 198 -4.50 -20.04 28.32
N SER A 199 -4.71 -21.30 27.93
CA SER A 199 -5.54 -21.67 26.76
C SER A 199 -6.99 -21.17 26.76
N ASN A 200 -7.51 -20.71 27.92
CA ASN A 200 -8.85 -20.15 28.08
C ASN A 200 -8.91 -18.62 27.91
N VAL A 201 -7.79 -17.96 27.63
CA VAL A 201 -7.71 -16.53 27.32
C VAL A 201 -7.81 -16.36 25.81
N ALA A 202 -8.75 -15.54 25.34
CA ALA A 202 -8.81 -15.16 23.94
C ALA A 202 -7.75 -14.09 23.63
N ILE A 203 -7.09 -14.21 22.49
CA ILE A 203 -5.96 -13.34 22.12
C ILE A 203 -6.32 -12.53 20.88
N ALA A 204 -6.11 -11.22 20.94
CA ALA A 204 -6.38 -10.32 19.84
C ALA A 204 -5.35 -9.18 19.76
N GLY A 205 -5.25 -8.58 18.58
CA GLY A 205 -4.46 -7.39 18.31
C GLY A 205 -5.32 -6.26 17.77
N ILE A 206 -4.87 -5.02 17.95
CA ILE A 206 -5.49 -3.84 17.35
C ILE A 206 -4.42 -2.89 16.84
N ASP A 207 -4.64 -2.34 15.64
CA ASP A 207 -3.81 -1.26 15.12
C ASP A 207 -4.10 0.05 15.87
N GLY A 208 -3.18 0.40 16.75
CA GLY A 208 -3.20 1.62 17.54
C GLY A 208 -2.99 2.89 16.74
N GLU A 209 -2.83 2.87 15.42
CA GLU A 209 -2.92 4.05 14.56
C GLU A 209 -4.34 4.18 13.98
N ASN A 210 -4.95 3.06 13.56
CA ASN A 210 -6.26 3.00 12.92
C ASN A 210 -7.47 2.83 13.86
N ALA A 211 -7.26 2.72 15.18
CA ALA A 211 -8.34 2.61 16.17
C ALA A 211 -8.44 3.82 17.14
N PRO A 212 -8.81 5.03 16.67
CA PRO A 212 -8.80 6.25 17.50
C PRO A 212 -9.86 6.27 18.60
N SER A 213 -11.00 5.59 18.43
CA SER A 213 -12.06 5.54 19.45
C SER A 213 -11.66 4.62 20.58
N PHE A 214 -11.16 3.43 20.25
CA PHE A 214 -10.55 2.50 21.18
C PHE A 214 -9.47 3.18 22.03
N ARG A 215 -8.52 3.91 21.42
CA ARG A 215 -7.47 4.63 22.16
C ARG A 215 -8.03 5.65 23.15
N ARG A 216 -9.08 6.38 22.76
CA ARG A 216 -9.72 7.39 23.60
C ARG A 216 -10.45 6.75 24.78
N GLU A 217 -11.12 5.63 24.57
CA GLU A 217 -11.89 4.94 25.61
C GLU A 217 -11.00 4.18 26.61
N THR A 218 -9.89 3.62 26.15
CA THR A 218 -8.96 2.83 26.97
C THR A 218 -7.82 3.64 27.59
N GLU A 219 -7.68 4.91 27.19
CA GLU A 219 -6.59 5.82 27.57
C GLU A 219 -5.18 5.31 27.19
N ILE A 220 -5.09 4.38 26.23
CA ILE A 220 -3.82 3.83 25.77
C ILE A 220 -3.16 4.78 24.76
N THR A 221 -1.96 5.25 25.11
CA THR A 221 -1.21 6.25 24.34
C THR A 221 0.14 5.74 23.80
N ALA A 222 0.47 4.47 24.07
CA ALA A 222 1.75 3.87 23.67
C ALA A 222 1.54 2.46 23.10
N ALA A 223 2.47 2.04 22.25
CA ALA A 223 2.56 0.69 21.72
C ALA A 223 3.99 0.14 21.90
N PRO A 224 4.16 -1.17 22.13
CA PRO A 224 3.10 -2.13 22.37
C PRO A 224 2.43 -1.86 23.72
N ALA A 225 1.15 -2.18 23.82
CA ALA A 225 0.45 -2.22 25.10
C ALA A 225 -0.34 -3.52 25.19
N PHE A 226 -0.29 -4.16 26.34
CA PHE A 226 -0.96 -5.41 26.64
C PHE A 226 -2.07 -5.10 27.64
N ILE A 227 -3.30 -5.43 27.27
CA ILE A 227 -4.48 -5.13 28.05
C ILE A 227 -5.17 -6.44 28.38
N ARG A 228 -5.39 -6.69 29.67
CA ARG A 228 -6.26 -7.77 30.13
C ARG A 228 -7.67 -7.24 30.30
N TYR A 229 -8.62 -7.90 29.64
CA TYR A 229 -10.04 -7.77 29.94
C TYR A 229 -10.54 -9.00 30.68
N GLN A 230 -11.35 -8.77 31.71
CA GLN A 230 -12.10 -9.81 32.40
C GLN A 230 -13.59 -9.44 32.39
N LYS A 231 -14.40 -10.31 31.77
CA LYS A 231 -15.85 -10.13 31.63
C LYS A 231 -16.22 -8.74 31.09
N GLY A 232 -15.55 -8.31 30.02
CA GLY A 232 -15.72 -7.00 29.39
C GLY A 232 -15.06 -5.81 30.10
N ASN A 233 -14.46 -5.98 31.28
CA ASN A 233 -13.83 -4.88 32.02
C ASN A 233 -12.31 -4.91 31.84
N GLN A 234 -11.70 -3.75 31.59
CA GLN A 234 -10.25 -3.59 31.59
C GLN A 234 -9.70 -3.75 33.02
N CYS A 235 -8.91 -4.78 33.27
CA CYS A 235 -8.43 -5.14 34.62
C CYS A 235 -6.91 -4.95 34.80
N GLY A 236 -6.14 -4.87 33.71
CA GLY A 236 -4.71 -4.65 33.78
C GLY A 236 -4.15 -4.14 32.47
N VAL A 237 -3.11 -3.30 32.55
CA VAL A 237 -2.39 -2.76 31.40
C VAL A 237 -0.88 -2.85 31.67
N LYS A 238 -0.13 -3.32 30.68
CA LYS A 238 1.33 -3.18 30.62
C LYS A 238 1.71 -2.49 29.32
N THR A 239 2.59 -1.51 29.37
CA THR A 239 3.02 -0.75 28.19
C THR A 239 4.51 -0.95 27.92
N GLY A 240 4.91 -0.74 26.66
CA GLY A 240 6.27 -1.02 26.20
C GLY A 240 6.54 -2.52 26.07
N ARG A 241 7.75 -2.86 25.59
CA ARG A 241 8.15 -4.27 25.41
C ARG A 241 8.04 -5.02 26.74
N GLN A 242 7.33 -6.15 26.72
CA GLN A 242 7.25 -7.10 27.83
C GLN A 242 7.91 -8.42 27.43
N SER A 243 8.40 -9.18 28.42
CA SER A 243 8.75 -10.58 28.20
C SER A 243 7.49 -11.47 28.20
N PRO A 244 7.54 -12.67 27.58
CA PRO A 244 6.46 -13.65 27.66
C PRO A 244 5.93 -13.86 29.08
N ASP A 245 6.82 -14.12 30.04
CA ASP A 245 6.46 -14.32 31.45
C ASP A 245 5.73 -13.11 32.03
N ALA A 246 6.20 -11.88 31.74
CA ALA A 246 5.56 -10.67 32.28
C ALA A 246 4.14 -10.46 31.73
N VAL A 247 3.84 -10.94 30.51
CA VAL A 247 2.49 -10.92 29.96
C VAL A 247 1.65 -12.05 30.57
N ALA A 248 2.21 -13.25 30.74
CA ALA A 248 1.55 -14.38 31.40
C ALA A 248 1.16 -14.07 32.86
N ASP A 249 2.03 -13.37 33.61
CA ASP A 249 1.79 -12.91 34.98
C ASP A 249 0.51 -12.05 35.11
N MET A 250 0.02 -11.46 34.01
CA MET A 250 -1.25 -10.73 34.01
C MET A 250 -2.45 -11.65 34.30
N PHE A 251 -2.28 -12.96 34.21
CA PHE A 251 -3.31 -14.00 34.31
C PHE A 251 -3.02 -15.03 35.42
N ASP A 252 -2.10 -14.76 36.35
CA ASP A 252 -1.71 -15.69 37.42
C ASP A 252 -2.89 -16.16 38.30
N ASP A 253 -3.94 -15.36 38.44
CA ASP A 253 -5.18 -15.71 39.14
C ASP A 253 -6.02 -16.79 38.43
N LEU A 254 -5.67 -17.13 37.19
CA LEU A 254 -6.26 -18.21 36.40
C LEU A 254 -5.46 -19.51 36.47
N SER A 255 -4.26 -19.50 37.07
CA SER A 255 -3.34 -20.65 37.18
C SER A 255 -3.61 -21.58 38.36
#